data_AF-A0A522P345-F1
#
_entry.id   AF-A0A522P345-F1
#
_cell.length_a   1.000
_cell.length_b   1.000
_cell.length_c   1.000
_cell.angle_alpha   90.00
_cell.angle_beta   90.00
_cell.angle_gamma   90.00
#
_symmetry.space_group_name_H-M   'P 1'
#
loop_
_entity.id
_entity.type
_entity.pdbx_description
1 polymer ?
#
loop_
_entity_poly.entity_id
_entity_poly.type
_entity_poly.pdbx_seq_one_letter_code
_entity_poly.pdbx_strand_id
1 'polypeptide(L)'
;MDDPRSPESIAAGNAFRAEVAAAREKLAQSAGWGARQRWSTFDRSVSVWSRNSDELQILLGRGEHDGDLITELLQNTRVSTVRENFFAELDQRLQNLVASARSLVEHTRTLVRKYPDSDFEREFTRRNKELQVVPSALFLDDLRNYILHVGHVPIRTTTTTNDTGAENAILLERDALLSEYNWKPGPKKYLTEATGDIHLSEVVRDYRIRMHAFCKWVSDQFDVLHADDWAESKKLEEQANLVLTGGKYRTKEEYLGDLRAKNPQLFKDEN
;
A
#
# COMPACT_ATOMS: atom_id res chain seq x y z
N MET A 1 -41.96 1.71 -35.08
CA MET A 1 -41.24 1.22 -33.89
C MET A 1 -40.65 -0.11 -34.32
N ASP A 2 -39.35 -0.18 -34.55
CA ASP A 2 -38.70 -1.43 -34.94
C ASP A 2 -38.85 -2.45 -33.82
N ASP A 3 -39.27 -3.68 -34.16
CA ASP A 3 -39.36 -4.77 -33.22
C ASP A 3 -37.93 -5.15 -32.76
N PRO A 4 -37.59 -4.97 -31.46
CA PRO A 4 -36.26 -5.31 -30.94
C PRO A 4 -35.96 -6.82 -30.99
N ARG A 5 -36.92 -7.65 -31.37
CA ARG A 5 -36.77 -9.09 -31.60
C ARG A 5 -36.79 -9.45 -33.09
N SER A 6 -36.80 -8.47 -33.99
CA SER A 6 -36.69 -8.75 -35.41
C SER A 6 -35.33 -9.44 -35.70
N PRO A 7 -35.26 -10.32 -36.70
CA PRO A 7 -34.00 -10.94 -37.11
C PRO A 7 -32.90 -9.92 -37.40
N GLU A 8 -33.25 -8.76 -37.95
CA GLU A 8 -32.34 -7.66 -38.24
C GLU A 8 -31.82 -6.97 -36.97
N SER A 9 -32.69 -6.72 -35.99
CA SER A 9 -32.30 -6.14 -34.70
C SER A 9 -31.39 -7.10 -33.91
N ILE A 10 -31.69 -8.40 -33.93
CA ILE A 10 -30.85 -9.44 -33.31
C ILE A 10 -29.50 -9.54 -34.02
N ALA A 11 -29.46 -9.50 -35.35
CA ALA A 11 -28.23 -9.53 -36.14
C ALA A 11 -27.34 -8.31 -35.87
N ALA A 12 -27.92 -7.11 -35.83
CA ALA A 12 -27.21 -5.88 -35.50
C ALA A 12 -26.65 -5.92 -34.06
N GLY A 13 -27.44 -6.38 -33.09
CA GLY A 13 -26.97 -6.57 -31.71
C GLY A 13 -25.84 -7.59 -31.57
N ASN A 14 -25.88 -8.68 -32.34
CA ASN A 14 -24.80 -9.66 -32.39
C ASN A 14 -23.53 -9.09 -33.02
N ALA A 15 -23.66 -8.35 -34.12
CA ALA A 15 -22.53 -7.70 -34.79
C ALA A 15 -21.84 -6.69 -33.86
N PHE A 16 -22.61 -5.84 -33.17
CA PHE A 16 -22.09 -4.89 -32.18
C PHE A 16 -21.33 -5.60 -31.04
N ARG A 17 -21.89 -6.67 -30.48
CA ARG A 17 -21.22 -7.47 -29.44
C ARG A 17 -19.90 -8.08 -29.93
N ALA A 18 -19.87 -8.57 -31.17
CA ALA A 18 -18.66 -9.13 -31.76
C ALA A 18 -17.58 -8.05 -31.98
N GLU A 19 -17.98 -6.85 -32.41
CA GLU A 19 -17.07 -5.71 -32.59
C GLU A 19 -16.47 -5.26 -31.24
N VAL A 20 -17.30 -5.13 -30.20
CA VAL A 20 -16.85 -4.83 -28.84
C VAL A 20 -15.87 -5.88 -28.33
N ALA A 21 -16.17 -7.17 -28.54
CA ALA A 21 -15.30 -8.26 -28.13
C ALA A 21 -13.95 -8.20 -28.85
N ALA A 22 -13.94 -7.97 -30.17
CA ALA A 22 -12.72 -7.85 -30.96
C ALA A 22 -11.86 -6.65 -30.55
N ALA A 23 -12.47 -5.49 -30.24
CA ALA A 23 -11.75 -4.32 -29.78
C ALA A 23 -11.12 -4.54 -28.40
N ARG A 24 -11.84 -5.20 -27.47
CA ARG A 24 -11.32 -5.56 -26.15
C ARG A 24 -10.20 -6.60 -26.23
N GLU A 25 -10.33 -7.57 -27.12
CA GLU A 25 -9.28 -8.59 -27.31
C GLU A 25 -7.99 -7.97 -27.84
N LYS A 26 -8.08 -7.06 -28.82
CA LYS A 26 -6.92 -6.32 -29.32
C LYS A 26 -6.21 -5.53 -28.22
N LEU A 27 -6.96 -4.84 -27.37
CA LEU A 27 -6.39 -4.15 -26.20
C LEU A 27 -5.76 -5.16 -25.22
N ALA A 28 -6.45 -6.26 -24.92
CA ALA A 28 -5.96 -7.27 -23.98
C ALA A 28 -4.63 -7.92 -24.43
N GLN A 29 -4.43 -8.04 -25.74
CA GLN A 29 -3.23 -8.59 -26.35
C GLN A 29 -2.08 -7.58 -26.49
N SER A 30 -2.32 -6.28 -26.27
CA SER A 30 -1.27 -5.28 -26.44
C SER A 30 -0.19 -5.40 -25.34
N ALA A 31 1.07 -5.16 -25.73
CA ALA A 31 2.21 -5.28 -24.82
C ALA A 31 2.07 -4.35 -23.60
N GLY A 32 1.66 -3.09 -23.84
CA GLY A 32 1.51 -2.09 -22.79
C GLY A 32 0.34 -2.36 -21.85
N TRP A 33 -0.76 -2.96 -22.34
CA TRP A 33 -1.86 -3.39 -21.46
C TRP A 33 -1.41 -4.55 -20.57
N GLY A 34 -0.76 -5.55 -21.14
CA GLY A 34 -0.17 -6.65 -20.39
C GLY A 34 0.83 -6.17 -19.34
N ALA A 35 1.68 -5.19 -19.69
CA ALA A 35 2.59 -4.54 -18.75
C ALA A 35 1.80 -3.83 -17.65
N ARG A 36 0.85 -2.96 -17.99
CA ARG A 36 0.05 -2.21 -17.02
C ARG A 36 -0.65 -3.13 -16.02
N GLN A 37 -1.21 -4.26 -16.45
CA GLN A 37 -1.83 -5.24 -15.55
C GLN A 37 -0.83 -5.82 -14.55
N ARG A 38 0.37 -6.19 -15.00
CA ARG A 38 1.44 -6.68 -14.10
C ARG A 38 1.84 -5.62 -13.07
N TRP A 39 2.07 -4.40 -13.54
CA TRP A 39 2.46 -3.26 -12.69
C TRP A 39 1.35 -2.84 -11.71
N SER A 40 0.08 -2.95 -12.11
CA SER A 40 -1.05 -2.65 -11.22
C SER A 40 -1.11 -3.56 -9.98
N THR A 41 -0.57 -4.78 -10.09
CA THR A 41 -0.48 -5.71 -8.94
C THR A 41 0.53 -5.20 -7.91
N PHE A 42 1.67 -4.67 -8.39
CA PHE A 42 2.63 -3.99 -7.54
C PHE A 42 2.02 -2.73 -6.90
N ASP A 43 1.38 -1.86 -7.70
CA ASP A 43 0.74 -0.63 -7.19
C ASP A 43 -0.30 -0.92 -6.11
N ARG A 44 -1.13 -1.97 -6.29
CA ARG A 44 -2.10 -2.42 -5.28
C ARG A 44 -1.41 -2.89 -4.00
N SER A 45 -0.27 -3.55 -4.11
CA SER A 45 0.51 -3.98 -2.94
C SER A 45 1.12 -2.81 -2.19
N VAL A 46 1.61 -1.80 -2.92
CA VAL A 46 2.09 -0.53 -2.34
C VAL A 46 0.94 0.17 -1.61
N SER A 47 -0.24 0.23 -2.21
CA SER A 47 -1.44 0.84 -1.60
C SER A 47 -1.85 0.15 -0.29
N VAL A 48 -1.91 -1.18 -0.26
CA VAL A 48 -2.22 -1.94 0.96
C VAL A 48 -1.19 -1.69 2.06
N TRP A 49 0.10 -1.79 1.73
CA TRP A 49 1.17 -1.54 2.70
C TRP A 49 1.17 -0.09 3.20
N SER A 50 1.03 0.89 2.31
CA SER A 50 0.99 2.31 2.67
C SER A 50 -0.15 2.60 3.62
N ARG A 51 -1.36 2.10 3.33
CA ARG A 51 -2.52 2.27 4.19
C ARG A 51 -2.31 1.65 5.58
N ASN A 52 -1.78 0.43 5.65
CA ASN A 52 -1.47 -0.20 6.93
C ASN A 52 -0.42 0.60 7.73
N SER A 53 0.58 1.16 7.04
CA SER A 53 1.59 2.00 7.67
C SER A 53 1.01 3.32 8.18
N ASP A 54 0.10 3.93 7.42
CA ASP A 54 -0.55 5.19 7.80
C ASP A 54 -1.50 4.98 8.98
N GLU A 55 -2.31 3.91 8.96
CA GLU A 55 -3.20 3.55 10.07
C GLU A 55 -2.42 3.30 11.38
N LEU A 56 -1.28 2.60 11.32
CA LEU A 56 -0.43 2.42 12.50
C LEU A 56 0.16 3.74 13.00
N GLN A 57 0.67 4.59 12.10
CA GLN A 57 1.23 5.90 12.47
C GLN A 57 0.18 6.82 13.11
N ILE A 58 -1.05 6.82 12.59
CA ILE A 58 -2.16 7.57 13.17
C ILE A 58 -2.47 7.05 14.58
N LEU A 59 -2.54 5.72 14.77
CA LEU A 59 -2.80 5.14 16.09
C LEU A 59 -1.70 5.49 17.10
N LEU A 60 -0.43 5.38 16.69
CA LEU A 60 0.72 5.74 17.52
C LEU A 60 0.66 7.24 17.89
N GLY A 61 0.46 8.11 16.91
CA GLY A 61 0.35 9.55 17.14
C GLY A 61 -0.80 9.92 18.09
N ARG A 62 -1.92 9.21 18.04
CA ARG A 62 -3.00 9.36 19.05
C ARG A 62 -2.51 8.95 20.44
N GLY A 63 -1.91 7.77 20.58
CA GLY A 63 -1.40 7.31 21.87
C GLY A 63 -0.26 8.17 22.44
N GLU A 64 0.45 8.92 21.60
CA GLU A 64 1.57 9.79 21.98
C GLU A 64 1.16 11.25 22.27
N HIS A 65 0.05 11.73 21.69
CA HIS A 65 -0.32 13.16 21.71
C HIS A 65 -1.76 13.49 22.11
N ASP A 66 -2.68 12.53 22.15
CA ASP A 66 -4.07 12.76 22.58
C ASP A 66 -4.16 12.71 24.12
N GLY A 67 -4.29 13.86 24.78
CA GLY A 67 -4.27 13.97 26.24
C GLY A 67 -5.34 13.15 26.97
N ASP A 68 -6.53 13.01 26.37
CA ASP A 68 -7.60 12.20 26.95
C ASP A 68 -7.22 10.71 26.87
N LEU A 69 -6.72 10.27 25.70
CA LEU A 69 -6.25 8.90 25.53
C LEU A 69 -5.04 8.61 26.43
N ILE A 70 -4.07 9.51 26.55
CA ILE A 70 -2.90 9.34 27.43
C ILE A 70 -3.36 9.12 28.88
N THR A 71 -4.35 9.89 29.34
CA THR A 71 -4.93 9.72 30.68
C THR A 71 -5.54 8.32 30.84
N GLU A 72 -6.28 7.85 29.83
CA GLU A 72 -6.86 6.50 29.80
C GLU A 72 -5.81 5.38 29.77
N LEU A 73 -4.67 5.60 29.11
CA LEU A 73 -3.56 4.63 29.06
C LEU A 73 -2.81 4.54 30.39
N LEU A 74 -2.71 5.65 31.13
CA LEU A 74 -2.01 5.74 32.41
C LEU A 74 -2.83 5.27 33.61
N GLN A 75 -4.14 5.56 33.62
CA GLN A 75 -4.95 5.29 34.80
C GLN A 75 -5.09 3.78 35.06
N ASN A 76 -5.05 3.41 36.35
CA ASN A 76 -5.26 2.05 36.82
C ASN A 76 -6.48 1.92 37.75
N THR A 77 -7.31 2.96 37.80
CA THR A 77 -8.42 3.09 38.75
C THR A 77 -9.78 2.65 38.19
N ARG A 78 -9.91 2.51 36.87
CA ARG A 78 -11.14 2.11 36.17
C ARG A 78 -10.93 0.85 35.35
N VAL A 79 -12.03 0.24 34.89
CA VAL A 79 -12.00 -0.88 33.95
C VAL A 79 -11.24 -0.45 32.69
N SER A 80 -10.20 -1.19 32.32
CA SER A 80 -9.22 -0.83 31.29
C SER A 80 -9.69 -1.03 29.85
N THR A 81 -10.99 -0.97 29.55
CA THR A 81 -11.52 -1.24 28.21
C THR A 81 -10.89 -0.36 27.12
N VAL A 82 -10.67 0.94 27.40
CA VAL A 82 -10.01 1.84 26.43
C VAL A 82 -8.57 1.42 26.18
N ARG A 83 -7.81 1.13 27.25
CA ARG A 83 -6.41 0.70 27.18
C ARG A 83 -6.27 -0.65 26.50
N GLU A 84 -7.11 -1.63 26.83
CA GLU A 84 -7.13 -2.95 26.21
C GLU A 84 -7.46 -2.86 24.72
N ASN A 85 -8.45 -2.05 24.34
CA ASN A 85 -8.79 -1.82 22.94
C ASN A 85 -7.64 -1.14 22.18
N PHE A 86 -6.97 -0.17 22.81
CA PHE A 86 -5.81 0.49 22.21
C PHE A 86 -4.68 -0.49 21.91
N PHE A 87 -4.28 -1.31 22.90
CA PHE A 87 -3.19 -2.28 22.69
C PHE A 87 -3.60 -3.40 21.74
N ALA A 88 -4.85 -3.87 21.77
CA ALA A 88 -5.35 -4.85 20.80
C ALA A 88 -5.33 -4.28 19.37
N GLU A 89 -5.70 -3.01 19.18
CA GLU A 89 -5.58 -2.37 17.88
C GLU A 89 -4.11 -2.17 17.49
N LEU A 90 -3.25 -1.79 18.43
CA LEU A 90 -1.81 -1.62 18.19
C LEU A 90 -1.16 -2.91 17.70
N ASP A 91 -1.44 -4.03 18.37
CA ASP A 91 -0.98 -5.36 17.97
C ASP A 91 -1.49 -5.72 16.56
N GLN A 92 -2.78 -5.51 16.29
CA GLN A 92 -3.36 -5.77 14.97
C GLN A 92 -2.69 -4.93 13.88
N ARG A 93 -2.51 -3.62 14.09
CA ARG A 93 -1.93 -2.71 13.09
C ARG A 93 -0.46 -3.00 12.86
N LEU A 94 0.30 -3.35 13.91
CA LEU A 94 1.70 -3.75 13.79
C LEU A 94 1.83 -5.05 12.98
N GLN A 95 0.99 -6.05 13.26
CA GLN A 95 0.91 -7.28 12.48
C GLN A 95 0.60 -7.01 11.01
N ASN A 96 -0.40 -6.17 10.74
CA ASN A 96 -0.78 -5.78 9.38
C ASN A 96 0.36 -5.09 8.63
N LEU A 97 1.09 -4.19 9.29
CA LEU A 97 2.26 -3.52 8.71
C LEU A 97 3.32 -4.54 8.29
N VAL A 98 3.79 -5.37 9.21
CA VAL A 98 4.92 -6.29 8.92
C VAL A 98 4.52 -7.39 7.92
N ALA A 99 3.26 -7.85 7.95
CA ALA A 99 2.75 -8.81 6.99
C ALA A 99 2.64 -8.20 5.58
N SER A 100 2.04 -7.01 5.46
CA SER A 100 1.90 -6.34 4.16
C SER A 100 3.23 -5.88 3.58
N ALA A 101 4.19 -5.47 4.43
CA ALA A 101 5.56 -5.17 4.02
C ALA A 101 6.21 -6.39 3.35
N ARG A 102 6.05 -7.59 3.93
CA ARG A 102 6.60 -8.82 3.33
C ARG A 102 5.95 -9.16 1.99
N SER A 103 4.62 -9.06 1.91
CA SER A 103 3.89 -9.28 0.66
C SER A 103 4.33 -8.32 -0.45
N LEU A 104 4.50 -7.03 -0.13
CA LEU A 104 5.01 -6.03 -1.04
C LEU A 104 6.39 -6.41 -1.59
N VAL A 105 7.33 -6.81 -0.71
CA VAL A 105 8.67 -7.25 -1.13
C VAL A 105 8.60 -8.43 -2.11
N GLU A 106 7.77 -9.44 -1.85
CA GLU A 106 7.64 -10.61 -2.73
C GLU A 106 6.97 -10.30 -4.07
N HIS A 107 5.91 -9.47 -4.06
CA HIS A 107 5.27 -9.01 -5.30
C HIS A 107 6.23 -8.16 -6.14
N THR A 108 7.04 -7.31 -5.50
CA THR A 108 8.06 -6.51 -6.19
C THR A 108 9.13 -7.39 -6.82
N ARG A 109 9.65 -8.41 -6.10
CA ARG A 109 10.58 -9.39 -6.67
C ARG A 109 9.98 -10.12 -7.86
N THR A 110 8.72 -10.50 -7.78
CA THR A 110 8.00 -11.17 -8.87
C THR A 110 7.86 -10.28 -10.10
N LEU A 111 7.62 -8.98 -9.92
CA LEU A 111 7.61 -7.99 -10.99
C LEU A 111 9.00 -7.88 -11.64
N VAL A 112 10.06 -7.72 -10.84
CA VAL A 112 11.44 -7.53 -11.34
C VAL A 112 11.93 -8.72 -12.15
N ARG A 113 11.58 -9.95 -11.75
CA ARG A 113 11.91 -11.18 -12.51
C ARG A 113 11.39 -11.20 -13.96
N LYS A 114 10.48 -10.28 -14.33
CA LYS A 114 10.01 -10.12 -15.72
C LYS A 114 10.95 -9.31 -16.60
N TYR A 115 12.01 -8.73 -16.04
CA TYR A 115 12.97 -7.88 -16.72
C TYR A 115 14.41 -8.38 -16.50
N PRO A 116 14.70 -9.66 -16.81
CA PRO A 116 16.03 -10.21 -16.60
C PRO A 116 17.08 -9.46 -17.43
N ASP A 117 18.29 -9.32 -16.87
CA ASP A 117 19.46 -8.71 -17.50
C ASP A 117 19.28 -7.24 -17.91
N SER A 118 18.23 -6.58 -17.42
CA SER A 118 17.92 -5.17 -17.68
C SER A 118 18.67 -4.23 -16.74
N ASP A 119 18.82 -2.96 -17.14
CA ASP A 119 19.30 -1.91 -16.24
C ASP A 119 18.38 -1.75 -15.02
N PHE A 120 17.06 -1.95 -15.21
CA PHE A 120 16.08 -1.93 -14.14
C PHE A 120 16.37 -2.99 -13.07
N GLU A 121 16.61 -4.24 -13.46
CA GLU A 121 16.93 -5.31 -12.52
C GLU A 121 18.24 -5.05 -11.75
N ARG A 122 19.28 -4.57 -12.45
CA ARG A 122 20.56 -4.21 -11.84
C ARG A 122 20.40 -3.11 -10.79
N GLU A 123 19.72 -2.03 -11.16
CA GLU A 123 19.50 -0.89 -10.27
C GLU A 123 18.55 -1.24 -9.11
N PHE A 124 17.53 -2.05 -9.37
CA PHE A 124 16.66 -2.60 -8.32
C PHE A 124 17.47 -3.40 -7.32
N THR A 125 18.34 -4.30 -7.78
CA THR A 125 19.18 -5.13 -6.92
C THR A 125 20.09 -4.28 -6.05
N ARG A 126 20.68 -3.22 -6.62
CA ARG A 126 21.52 -2.26 -5.89
C ARG A 126 20.72 -1.53 -4.79
N ARG A 127 19.61 -0.89 -5.14
CA ARG A 127 18.75 -0.16 -4.19
C ARG A 127 18.14 -1.06 -3.12
N ASN A 128 17.72 -2.27 -3.48
CA ASN A 128 17.20 -3.24 -2.53
C ASN A 128 18.27 -3.67 -1.51
N LYS A 129 19.54 -3.82 -1.93
CA LYS A 129 20.65 -4.09 -1.00
C LYS A 129 20.86 -2.94 -0.01
N GLU A 130 20.73 -1.70 -0.47
CA GLU A 130 20.82 -0.52 0.41
C GLU A 130 19.71 -0.51 1.46
N LEU A 131 18.48 -0.88 1.07
CA LEU A 131 17.37 -0.97 2.01
C LEU A 131 17.55 -2.13 3.02
N GLN A 132 18.14 -3.25 2.58
CA GLN A 132 18.39 -4.44 3.40
C GLN A 132 19.46 -4.26 4.47
N VAL A 133 20.22 -3.17 4.46
CA VAL A 133 21.20 -2.85 5.52
C VAL A 133 20.71 -1.74 6.45
N VAL A 134 19.53 -1.17 6.19
CA VAL A 134 18.94 -0.17 7.07
C VAL A 134 18.49 -0.83 8.38
N PRO A 135 18.87 -0.28 9.55
CA PRO A 135 18.53 -0.89 10.83
C PRO A 135 17.02 -1.08 11.06
N SER A 136 16.19 -0.09 10.74
CA SER A 136 14.72 -0.17 10.87
C SER A 136 14.11 -1.26 9.97
N ALA A 137 14.59 -1.39 8.74
CA ALA A 137 14.14 -2.41 7.79
C ALA A 137 14.53 -3.82 8.25
N LEU A 138 15.78 -3.99 8.69
CA LEU A 138 16.26 -5.25 9.27
C LEU A 138 15.42 -5.64 10.48
N PHE A 139 15.23 -4.70 11.41
CA PHE A 139 14.47 -4.93 12.62
C PHE A 139 13.02 -5.32 12.32
N LEU A 140 12.31 -4.58 11.46
CA LEU A 140 10.92 -4.89 11.12
C LEU A 140 10.74 -6.20 10.33
N ASP A 141 11.70 -6.57 9.46
CA ASP A 141 11.68 -7.88 8.78
C ASP A 141 11.76 -9.04 9.78
N ASP A 142 12.57 -8.89 10.83
CA ASP A 142 12.72 -9.93 11.84
C ASP A 142 11.68 -9.85 12.96
N LEU A 143 11.14 -8.66 13.25
CA LEU A 143 10.00 -8.47 14.14
C LEU A 143 8.77 -9.24 13.66
N ARG A 144 8.59 -9.39 12.35
CA ARG A 144 7.58 -10.29 11.79
C ARG A 144 7.74 -11.72 12.30
N ASN A 145 8.98 -12.22 12.37
CA ASN A 145 9.26 -13.58 12.82
C ASN A 145 9.10 -13.69 14.33
N TYR A 146 9.50 -12.65 15.09
CA TYR A 146 9.17 -12.55 16.51
C TYR A 146 7.66 -12.71 16.72
N ILE A 147 6.84 -11.91 16.04
CA ILE A 147 5.39 -11.93 16.16
C ILE A 147 4.81 -13.32 15.83
N LEU A 148 5.36 -13.97 14.80
CA LEU A 148 4.93 -15.30 14.37
C LEU A 148 5.27 -16.40 15.38
N HIS A 149 6.41 -16.30 16.07
CA HIS A 149 6.94 -17.39 16.90
C HIS A 149 6.77 -17.18 18.41
N VAL A 150 6.68 -15.93 18.85
CA VAL A 150 6.59 -15.53 20.26
C VAL A 150 5.20 -15.01 20.58
N GLY A 151 4.72 -14.01 19.84
CA GLY A 151 3.40 -13.41 20.03
C GLY A 151 3.44 -11.88 20.01
N HIS A 152 2.69 -11.25 20.90
CA HIS A 152 2.63 -9.79 20.99
C HIS A 152 3.97 -9.19 21.41
N VAL A 153 4.25 -7.99 20.91
CA VAL A 153 5.51 -7.31 21.15
C VAL A 153 5.46 -6.69 22.56
N PRO A 154 6.48 -6.85 23.41
CA PRO A 154 6.51 -6.24 24.72
C PRO A 154 6.61 -4.71 24.57
N ILE A 155 5.56 -4.02 25.03
CA ILE A 155 5.38 -2.58 24.87
C ILE A 155 5.26 -1.93 26.25
N ARG A 156 6.01 -0.85 26.42
CA ARG A 156 5.97 0.05 27.56
C ARG A 156 5.47 1.42 27.13
N THR A 157 4.69 2.07 27.96
CA THR A 157 4.38 3.49 27.82
C THR A 157 5.13 4.30 28.87
N THR A 158 5.66 5.45 28.47
CA THR A 158 6.27 6.42 29.39
C THR A 158 5.70 7.79 29.13
N THR A 159 5.21 8.46 30.17
CA THR A 159 4.67 9.82 30.04
C THR A 159 5.58 10.81 30.72
N THR A 160 5.87 11.90 30.02
CA THR A 160 6.55 13.07 30.55
C THR A 160 5.58 14.24 30.55
N THR A 161 5.43 14.88 31.71
CA THR A 161 4.61 16.09 31.85
C THR A 161 5.51 17.31 31.76
N ASN A 162 5.14 18.28 30.94
CA ASN A 162 5.79 19.58 30.82
C ASN A 162 4.74 20.72 30.90
N ASP A 163 5.19 21.97 30.83
CA ASP A 163 4.31 23.15 30.94
C ASP A 163 3.26 23.25 29.81
N THR A 164 3.47 22.51 28.71
CA THR A 164 2.59 22.50 27.52
C THR A 164 1.64 21.31 27.46
N GLY A 165 1.78 20.33 28.36
CA GLY A 165 0.92 19.15 28.41
C GLY A 165 1.66 17.87 28.85
N ALA A 166 1.02 16.73 28.60
CA ALA A 166 1.62 15.42 28.76
C ALA A 166 2.01 14.88 27.38
N GLU A 167 3.26 14.46 27.23
CA GLU A 167 3.73 13.69 26.08
C GLU A 167 3.90 12.24 26.50
N ASN A 168 3.34 11.32 25.73
CA ASN A 168 3.50 9.89 25.96
C ASN A 168 4.37 9.29 24.86
N ALA A 169 5.20 8.33 25.23
CA ALA A 169 6.00 7.56 24.29
C ALA A 169 5.59 6.10 24.34
N ILE A 170 5.43 5.49 23.16
CA ILE A 170 5.15 4.06 23.01
C ILE A 170 6.46 3.37 22.64
N LEU A 171 7.00 2.63 23.60
CA LEU A 171 8.33 2.07 23.56
C LEU A 171 8.27 0.54 23.45
N LEU A 172 9.14 -0.03 22.63
CA LEU A 172 9.39 -1.47 22.63
C LEU A 172 10.43 -1.78 23.72
N GLU A 173 10.09 -2.72 24.60
CA GLU A 173 10.97 -3.11 25.71
C GLU A 173 12.18 -3.88 25.19
N ARG A 174 13.31 -3.20 25.06
CA ARG A 174 14.51 -3.73 24.38
C ARG A 174 15.00 -5.02 25.04
N ASP A 175 15.07 -5.03 26.36
CA ASP A 175 15.63 -6.15 27.11
C ASP A 175 14.72 -7.40 27.06
N ALA A 176 13.39 -7.19 27.09
CA ALA A 176 12.41 -8.25 26.87
C ALA A 176 12.58 -8.85 25.46
N LEU A 177 12.60 -8.00 24.43
CA LEU A 177 12.85 -8.43 23.04
C LEU A 177 14.13 -9.25 22.92
N LEU A 178 15.25 -8.79 23.50
CA LEU A 178 16.55 -9.48 23.43
C LEU A 178 16.55 -10.85 24.13
N SER A 179 15.71 -11.03 25.15
CA SER A 179 15.67 -12.27 25.95
C SER A 179 14.71 -13.33 25.41
N GLU A 180 13.63 -12.92 24.74
CA GLU A 180 12.54 -13.82 24.33
C GLU A 180 12.71 -14.42 22.94
N TYR A 181 13.61 -13.87 22.11
CA TYR A 181 13.76 -14.27 20.71
C TYR A 181 15.21 -14.28 20.23
N ASN A 182 15.53 -15.25 19.37
CA ASN A 182 16.85 -15.35 18.75
C ASN A 182 16.91 -14.49 17.47
N TRP A 183 17.15 -13.20 17.66
CA TRP A 183 17.28 -12.22 16.59
C TRP A 183 18.43 -12.55 15.62
N LYS A 184 18.21 -12.28 14.34
CA LYS A 184 19.28 -12.26 13.32
C LYS A 184 20.35 -11.23 13.71
N PRO A 185 21.61 -11.38 13.21
CA PRO A 185 22.71 -10.51 13.62
C PRO A 185 22.45 -9.00 13.45
N GLY A 186 21.79 -8.58 12.37
CA GLY A 186 21.47 -7.17 12.12
C GLY A 186 20.48 -6.56 13.13
N PRO A 187 19.26 -7.11 13.26
CA PRO A 187 18.29 -6.70 14.28
C PRO A 187 18.83 -6.80 15.71
N LYS A 188 19.60 -7.87 16.00
CA LYS A 188 20.25 -8.03 17.30
C LYS A 188 21.21 -6.89 17.59
N LYS A 189 22.07 -6.54 16.62
CA LYS A 189 22.98 -5.41 16.73
C LYS A 189 22.22 -4.10 16.98
N TYR A 190 21.17 -3.85 16.20
CA TYR A 190 20.30 -2.68 16.35
C TYR A 190 19.71 -2.58 17.77
N LEU A 191 19.18 -3.68 18.31
CA LEU A 191 18.67 -3.75 19.67
C LEU A 191 19.78 -3.49 20.70
N THR A 192 20.94 -4.14 20.57
CA THR A 192 22.04 -4.01 21.55
C THR A 192 22.70 -2.63 21.57
N GLU A 193 22.71 -1.92 20.43
CA GLU A 193 23.31 -0.59 20.32
C GLU A 193 22.34 0.53 20.76
N ALA A 194 21.05 0.23 20.93
CA ALA A 194 20.08 1.20 21.39
C ALA A 194 20.34 1.64 22.85
N THR A 195 20.36 2.95 23.10
CA THR A 195 20.51 3.54 24.44
C THR A 195 19.18 3.55 25.19
N GLY A 196 18.59 2.37 25.41
CA GLY A 196 17.32 2.18 26.10
C GLY A 196 16.26 1.48 25.23
N ASP A 197 15.00 1.64 25.63
CA ASP A 197 13.86 1.13 24.88
C ASP A 197 13.68 1.89 23.55
N ILE A 198 13.00 1.26 22.60
CA ILE A 198 12.93 1.75 21.22
C ILE A 198 11.60 2.44 20.97
N HIS A 199 11.62 3.69 20.49
CA HIS A 199 10.41 4.38 20.06
C HIS A 199 9.80 3.72 18.82
N LEU A 200 8.61 3.13 18.97
CA LEU A 200 7.96 2.39 17.89
C LEU A 200 7.58 3.32 16.72
N SER A 201 7.07 4.52 17.02
CA SER A 201 6.71 5.54 16.02
C SER A 201 7.89 5.93 15.14
N GLU A 202 9.09 6.09 15.72
CA GLU A 202 10.30 6.44 15.00
C GLU A 202 10.76 5.33 14.04
N VAL A 203 10.78 4.09 14.51
CA VAL A 203 11.19 2.93 13.69
C VAL A 203 10.26 2.74 12.51
N VAL A 204 8.95 2.79 12.75
CA VAL A 204 7.94 2.65 11.69
C VAL A 204 8.07 3.81 10.70
N ARG A 205 8.30 5.03 11.18
CA ARG A 205 8.42 6.24 10.34
C ARG A 205 9.65 6.19 9.44
N ASP A 206 10.82 5.85 9.99
CA ASP A 206 12.06 5.73 9.21
C ASP A 206 11.92 4.66 8.12
N TYR A 207 11.39 3.50 8.47
CA TYR A 207 11.12 2.44 7.50
C TYR A 207 10.13 2.87 6.41
N ARG A 208 9.01 3.50 6.80
CA ARG A 208 7.99 4.00 5.87
C ARG A 208 8.57 4.98 4.86
N ILE A 209 9.36 5.96 5.30
CA ILE A 209 9.97 6.96 4.42
C ILE A 209 10.85 6.28 3.36
N ARG A 210 11.70 5.34 3.78
CA ARG A 210 12.65 4.66 2.89
C ARG A 210 11.94 3.70 1.92
N MET A 211 11.01 2.90 2.43
CA MET A 211 10.25 1.96 1.61
C MET A 211 9.34 2.69 0.61
N HIS A 212 8.73 3.81 1.01
CA HIS A 212 7.94 4.64 0.08
C HIS A 212 8.82 5.24 -1.03
N ALA A 213 9.99 5.79 -0.70
CA ALA A 213 10.93 6.30 -1.70
C ALA A 213 11.39 5.20 -2.68
N PHE A 214 11.65 3.99 -2.17
CA PHE A 214 11.98 2.83 -3.00
C PHE A 214 10.82 2.41 -3.91
N CYS A 215 9.61 2.29 -3.37
CA CYS A 215 8.43 1.91 -4.16
C CYS A 215 8.08 2.94 -5.21
N LYS A 216 8.18 4.23 -4.88
CA LYS A 216 8.01 5.31 -5.85
C LYS A 216 9.00 5.16 -7.01
N TRP A 217 10.28 4.96 -6.70
CA TRP A 217 11.27 4.75 -7.76
C TRP A 217 10.92 3.55 -8.64
N VAL A 218 10.50 2.43 -8.06
CA VAL A 218 10.03 1.26 -8.84
C VAL A 218 8.87 1.68 -9.74
N SER A 219 7.81 2.28 -9.21
CA SER A 219 6.65 2.75 -10.00
C SER A 219 7.06 3.64 -11.18
N ASP A 220 7.99 4.57 -10.95
CA ASP A 220 8.47 5.50 -11.99
C ASP A 220 9.21 4.76 -13.15
N GLN A 221 9.67 3.51 -12.95
CA GLN A 221 10.29 2.72 -14.01
C GLN A 221 9.28 2.19 -15.04
N PHE A 222 7.98 2.22 -14.75
CA PHE A 222 6.97 1.83 -15.73
C PHE A 222 7.09 2.66 -17.01
N ASP A 223 7.17 3.99 -16.87
CA ASP A 223 7.26 4.89 -18.02
C ASP A 223 8.60 4.73 -18.75
N VAL A 224 9.69 4.42 -18.03
CA VAL A 224 11.00 4.16 -18.66
C VAL A 224 10.97 2.89 -19.51
N LEU A 225 10.30 1.84 -19.03
CA LEU A 225 10.31 0.52 -19.66
C LEU A 225 9.22 0.34 -20.72
N HIS A 226 8.09 1.04 -20.60
CA HIS A 226 6.87 0.77 -21.36
C HIS A 226 6.25 2.00 -22.02
N ALA A 227 6.93 3.14 -22.12
CA ALA A 227 6.35 4.38 -22.69
C ALA A 227 5.67 4.16 -24.05
N ASP A 228 6.37 3.53 -25.00
CA ASP A 228 5.88 3.33 -26.36
C ASP A 228 4.74 2.31 -26.41
N ASP A 229 4.94 1.16 -25.77
CA ASP A 229 3.93 0.09 -25.65
C ASP A 229 2.64 0.60 -24.98
N TRP A 230 2.79 1.45 -23.97
CA TRP A 230 1.68 2.07 -23.26
C TRP A 230 0.98 3.13 -24.12
N ALA A 231 1.72 3.93 -24.89
CA ALA A 231 1.14 4.88 -25.83
C ALA A 231 0.31 4.18 -26.92
N GLU A 232 0.76 3.03 -27.44
CA GLU A 232 -0.02 2.21 -28.36
C GLU A 232 -1.28 1.65 -27.69
N SER A 233 -1.14 1.11 -26.48
CA SER A 233 -2.26 0.53 -25.73
C SER A 233 -3.35 1.56 -25.43
N LYS A 234 -2.99 2.81 -25.12
CA LYS A 234 -3.95 3.91 -24.94
C LYS A 234 -4.75 4.21 -26.22
N LYS A 235 -4.12 4.15 -27.40
CA LYS A 235 -4.84 4.31 -28.68
C LYS A 235 -5.85 3.18 -28.88
N LEU A 236 -5.49 1.95 -28.53
CA LEU A 236 -6.40 0.79 -28.59
C LEU A 236 -7.53 0.91 -27.58
N GLU A 237 -7.27 1.45 -26.39
CA GLU A 237 -8.29 1.74 -25.38
C GLU A 237 -9.29 2.79 -25.87
N GLU A 238 -8.81 3.89 -26.46
CA GLU A 238 -9.68 4.91 -27.06
C GLU A 238 -10.56 4.33 -28.18
N GLN A 239 -9.99 3.47 -29.03
CA GLN A 239 -10.75 2.76 -30.07
C GLN A 239 -11.82 1.84 -29.47
N ALA A 240 -11.47 1.07 -28.44
CA ALA A 240 -12.42 0.20 -27.75
C ALA A 240 -13.55 1.00 -27.07
N ASN A 241 -13.24 2.14 -26.47
CA ASN A 241 -14.23 3.04 -25.86
C ASN A 241 -15.17 3.64 -26.91
N LEU A 242 -14.65 4.02 -28.07
CA LEU A 242 -15.48 4.48 -29.19
C LEU A 242 -16.44 3.39 -29.64
N VAL A 243 -15.97 2.16 -29.85
CA VAL A 243 -16.86 1.04 -30.21
C VAL A 243 -17.93 0.83 -29.13
N LEU A 244 -17.56 0.76 -27.85
CA LEU A 244 -18.49 0.57 -26.73
C LEU A 244 -19.57 1.64 -26.62
N THR A 245 -19.25 2.87 -27.05
CA THR A 245 -20.12 4.04 -26.88
C THR A 245 -20.82 4.45 -28.18
N GLY A 246 -20.70 3.64 -29.24
CA GLY A 246 -21.26 3.98 -30.55
C GLY A 246 -20.60 5.21 -31.19
N GLY A 247 -19.31 5.43 -30.92
CA GLY A 247 -18.50 6.53 -31.43
C GLY A 247 -18.54 7.80 -30.58
N LYS A 248 -19.15 7.75 -29.39
CA LYS A 248 -19.49 8.96 -28.64
C LYS A 248 -18.41 9.45 -27.69
N TYR A 249 -17.70 8.55 -27.02
CA TYR A 249 -16.66 8.91 -26.05
C TYR A 249 -15.41 8.07 -26.25
N ARG A 250 -14.27 8.75 -26.28
CA ARG A 250 -12.92 8.18 -26.33
C ARG A 250 -12.39 7.91 -24.93
N THR A 251 -12.73 8.78 -23.98
CA THR A 251 -12.23 8.74 -22.62
C THR A 251 -13.34 8.67 -21.59
N LYS A 252 -12.97 8.22 -20.38
CA LYS A 252 -13.87 8.23 -19.23
C LYS A 252 -14.27 9.66 -18.84
N GLU A 253 -13.37 10.62 -19.00
CA GLU A 253 -13.57 12.03 -18.68
C GLU A 253 -14.64 12.65 -19.58
N GLU A 254 -14.61 12.35 -20.88
CA GLU A 254 -15.66 12.79 -21.82
C GLU A 254 -17.03 12.23 -21.42
N TYR A 255 -17.10 10.94 -21.07
CA TYR A 255 -18.33 10.31 -20.59
C TYR A 255 -18.82 10.93 -19.29
N LEU A 256 -17.94 11.10 -18.29
CA LEU A 256 -18.30 11.70 -17.00
C LEU A 256 -18.71 13.17 -17.14
N GLY A 257 -18.08 13.93 -18.03
CA GLY A 257 -18.45 15.31 -18.34
C GLY A 257 -19.87 15.42 -18.88
N ASP A 258 -20.23 14.59 -19.88
CA ASP A 258 -21.60 14.55 -20.41
C ASP A 258 -22.61 14.03 -19.37
N LEU A 259 -22.21 13.05 -18.55
CA LEU A 259 -23.05 12.52 -17.47
C LEU A 259 -23.33 13.58 -16.40
N ARG A 260 -22.32 14.36 -16.01
CA ARG A 260 -22.45 15.51 -15.08
C ARG A 260 -23.37 16.59 -15.65
N ALA A 261 -23.20 16.95 -16.92
CA ALA A 261 -24.05 17.94 -17.58
C ALA A 261 -25.52 17.52 -17.64
N LYS A 262 -25.79 16.22 -17.84
CA LYS A 262 -27.15 15.67 -17.92
C LYS A 262 -27.77 15.36 -16.57
N ASN A 263 -26.96 15.07 -15.55
CA ASN A 263 -27.42 14.64 -14.24
C ASN A 263 -26.66 15.38 -13.13
N PRO A 264 -26.74 16.71 -13.05
CA PRO A 264 -25.99 17.49 -12.05
C PRO A 264 -26.32 17.08 -10.61
N GLN A 265 -27.51 16.52 -10.38
CA GLN A 265 -27.93 15.98 -9.09
C GLN A 265 -27.13 14.78 -8.58
N LEU A 266 -26.47 14.02 -9.46
CA LEU A 266 -25.68 12.84 -9.07
C LEU A 266 -24.27 13.19 -8.54
N PHE A 267 -23.87 14.46 -8.62
CA PHE A 267 -22.50 14.92 -8.32
C PHE A 267 -22.45 16.08 -7.31
N LYS A 268 -23.51 16.24 -6.51
CA LYS A 268 -23.66 17.38 -5.58
C LYS A 268 -22.70 17.36 -4.38
N ASP A 269 -22.06 16.23 -4.09
CA ASP A 269 -21.21 16.03 -2.90
C ASP A 269 -19.70 15.99 -3.23
N GLU A 270 -19.27 16.34 -4.46
CA GLU A 270 -17.86 16.32 -4.90
C GLU A 270 -17.10 17.66 -4.69
N ASN A 271 -17.59 18.57 -3.83
CA ASN A 271 -16.91 19.84 -3.51
C ASN A 271 -16.18 19.79 -2.16
#